data_AF-A0A077P6D5-F1
#
_entry.id   AF-A0A077P6D5-F1
#
_cell.length_a   1.000
_cell.length_b   1.000
_cell.length_c   1.000
_cell.angle_alpha   90.00
_cell.angle_beta   90.00
_cell.angle_gamma   90.00
#
_symmetry.space_group_name_H-M   'P 1'
#
loop_
_entity.id
_entity.type
_entity.pdbx_description
1 polymer ?
#
loop_
_entity_poly.entity_id
_entity_poly.type
_entity_poly.pdbx_seq_one_letter_code
_entity_poly.pdbx_strand_id
1 'polypeptide(L)' 'MRKHPISLDQAMHRAGLATSLFYVILEKAKDECSIDLNNLIAIACDINQEVYHALQAAVYGDES' A
#
# COMPACT_ATOMS: atom_id res chain seq x y z
N MET A 1 -9.79 -14.69 12.55
CA MET A 1 -10.88 -14.32 11.62
C MET A 1 -10.50 -14.76 10.21
N ARG A 2 -11.21 -15.72 9.60
CA ARG A 2 -11.07 -15.98 8.16
C ARG A 2 -11.65 -14.77 7.43
N LYS A 3 -10.80 -13.98 6.77
CA LYS A 3 -11.27 -12.94 5.85
C LYS A 3 -11.82 -13.64 4.62
N HIS A 4 -13.05 -13.32 4.23
CA HIS A 4 -13.53 -13.73 2.92
C HIS A 4 -12.60 -13.14 1.85
N PRO A 5 -12.28 -13.89 0.79
CA PRO A 5 -11.56 -13.33 -0.35
C PRO A 5 -12.30 -12.10 -0.88
N ILE A 6 -11.57 -11.04 -1.20
CA ILE A 6 -12.11 -9.86 -1.88
C ILE A 6 -11.85 -9.99 -3.39
N SER A 7 -12.65 -9.30 -4.21
CA SER A 7 -12.38 -9.26 -5.66
C SER A 7 -11.07 -8.53 -5.97
N LEU A 8 -10.49 -8.79 -7.15
CA LEU A 8 -9.29 -8.09 -7.61
C LEU A 8 -9.52 -6.57 -7.68
N ASP A 9 -10.69 -6.12 -8.16
CA ASP A 9 -11.04 -4.70 -8.17
C ASP A 9 -11.07 -4.08 -6.76
N GLN A 10 -11.65 -4.80 -5.80
CA GLN A 10 -11.69 -4.34 -4.41
C GLN A 10 -10.30 -4.30 -3.79
N ALA A 11 -9.47 -5.30 -4.09
CA ALA A 11 -8.08 -5.31 -3.66
C ALA A 11 -7.31 -4.12 -4.26
N MET A 12 -7.51 -3.85 -5.56
CA MET A 12 -6.83 -2.79 -6.30
C MET A 12 -7.19 -1.43 -5.75
N HIS A 13 -8.49 -1.19 -5.53
CA HIS A 13 -8.99 0.02 -4.91
C HIS A 13 -8.41 0.22 -3.50
N ARG A 14 -8.40 -0.83 -2.66
CA ARG A 14 -7.86 -0.75 -1.29
C ARG A 14 -6.35 -0.51 -1.26
N ALA A 15 -5.58 -1.18 -2.12
CA ALA A 15 -4.15 -0.96 -2.25
C ALA A 15 -3.84 0.48 -2.68
N GLY A 16 -4.63 1.02 -3.62
CA GLY A 16 -4.54 2.43 -4.02
C GLY A 16 -4.84 3.40 -2.87
N LEU A 17 -5.91 3.15 -2.10
CA LEU A 17 -6.21 3.95 -0.91
C LEU A 17 -5.08 3.88 0.14
N ALA A 18 -4.50 2.70 0.35
CA ALA A 18 -3.37 2.53 1.25
C ALA A 18 -2.14 3.31 0.75
N THR A 19 -1.85 3.32 -0.55
CA THR A 19 -0.79 4.14 -1.15
C THR A 19 -0.99 5.62 -0.85
N SER A 20 -2.20 6.16 -1.07
CA SER A 20 -2.50 7.57 -0.75
C SER A 20 -2.39 7.86 0.74
N LEU A 21 -2.82 6.93 1.60
CA LEU A 21 -2.72 7.08 3.04
C LEU A 21 -1.26 7.08 3.53
N PHE A 22 -0.43 6.16 3.03
CA PHE A 22 1.00 6.11 3.37
C PHE A 22 1.73 7.39 2.99
N TYR A 23 1.37 8.01 1.88
CA TYR A 23 1.93 9.30 1.48
C TYR A 23 1.68 10.37 2.57
N VAL A 24 0.42 10.51 3.02
CA VAL A 24 0.06 11.46 4.10
C VAL A 24 0.72 11.11 5.43
N ILE A 25 0.78 9.82 5.78
CA ILE A 25 1.46 9.36 7.00
C ILE A 25 2.95 9.71 6.94
N LEU A 26 3.62 9.45 5.83
CA LEU A 26 5.05 9.74 5.66
C LEU A 26 5.34 11.24 5.73
N GLU A 27 4.49 12.09 5.16
CA GLU A 27 4.65 13.54 5.27
C GLU A 27 4.57 14.01 6.73
N LYS A 28 3.61 13.48 7.50
CA LYS A 28 3.44 13.84 8.91
C LYS A 28 4.51 13.25 9.82
N ALA A 29 4.87 11.99 9.60
CA ALA A 29 5.76 11.26 10.48
C ALA A 29 7.20 11.83 10.47
N LYS A 30 7.64 12.44 9.36
CA LYS A 30 8.97 13.08 9.25
C LYS A 30 9.25 14.06 10.38
N ASP A 31 8.24 14.83 10.80
CA ASP A 31 8.37 15.86 11.84
C ASP A 31 7.82 15.41 13.20
N GLU A 32 6.91 14.42 13.21
CA GLU A 32 6.18 14.01 14.42
C GLU A 32 6.72 12.71 15.07
N CYS A 33 7.52 11.90 14.36
CA CYS A 33 7.98 10.58 14.80
C CYS A 33 9.49 10.47 14.96
N SER A 34 9.94 9.51 15.77
CA SER A 34 11.36 9.14 15.85
C SER A 34 11.87 8.58 14.52
N ILE A 35 13.19 8.62 14.31
CA ILE A 35 13.83 8.06 13.11
C ILE A 35 13.48 6.58 12.95
N ASP A 36 13.53 5.80 14.03
CA ASP A 36 13.20 4.36 13.97
C ASP A 36 11.75 4.12 13.55
N LEU A 37 10.80 4.90 14.08
CA LEU A 37 9.40 4.77 13.71
C LEU A 37 9.16 5.22 12.25
N ASN A 38 9.83 6.28 11.81
CA ASN A 38 9.82 6.71 10.41
C ASN A 38 10.33 5.61 9.46
N ASN A 39 11.41 4.93 9.83
CA ASN A 39 11.95 3.82 9.06
C ASN A 39 10.96 2.65 8.97
N LEU A 40 10.27 2.31 10.07
CA LEU A 40 9.24 1.27 10.07
C LEU A 40 8.04 1.64 9.19
N ILE A 41 7.61 2.90 9.21
CA ILE A 41 6.54 3.41 8.34
C ILE A 41 6.96 3.35 6.87
N ALA A 42 8.19 3.72 6.54
CA ALA A 42 8.72 3.62 5.18
C ALA A 42 8.71 2.17 4.69
N ILE A 43 9.17 1.21 5.51
CA ILE A 43 9.12 -0.21 5.16
C ILE A 43 7.68 -0.68 4.90
N ALA A 44 6.71 -0.23 5.70
CA ALA A 44 5.29 -0.58 5.49
C ALA A 44 4.74 0.02 4.18
N CYS A 45 5.17 1.23 3.82
CA CYS A 45 4.84 1.86 2.54
C CYS A 45 5.44 1.07 1.36
N ASP A 46 6.70 0.65 1.46
CA ASP A 46 7.38 -0.12 0.42
C ASP A 46 6.68 -1.46 0.17
N ILE A 47 6.32 -2.19 1.23
CA ILE A 47 5.54 -3.43 1.13
C ILE A 47 4.20 -3.19 0.43
N ASN A 48 3.50 -2.10 0.75
CA ASN A 48 2.25 -1.76 0.08
C ASN A 48 2.44 -1.43 -1.41
N GLN A 49 3.53 -0.74 -1.77
CA GLN A 49 3.89 -0.46 -3.17
C GLN A 49 4.16 -1.73 -3.97
N GLU A 50 4.92 -2.67 -3.41
CA GLU A 50 5.16 -3.97 -4.05
C GLU A 50 3.85 -4.71 -4.33
N VAL A 51 2.96 -4.77 -3.33
CA VAL A 51 1.64 -5.40 -3.47
C VAL A 51 0.77 -4.65 -4.47
N TYR A 52 0.78 -3.31 -4.45
CA TYR A 52 0.01 -2.49 -5.38
C TYR A 52 0.44 -2.75 -6.82
N HIS A 53 1.74 -2.79 -7.11
CA HIS A 53 2.25 -3.05 -8.45
C HIS A 53 1.97 -4.48 -8.92
N ALA A 54 2.17 -5.47 -8.06
CA ALA A 54 1.83 -6.86 -8.39
C ALA A 54 0.33 -7.00 -8.70
N LEU A 55 -0.51 -6.31 -7.95
CA LEU A 55 -1.95 -6.32 -8.15
C LEU A 55 -2.37 -5.54 -9.40
N GLN A 56 -1.73 -4.40 -9.67
CA GLN A 56 -1.95 -3.63 -10.88
C GLN A 56 -1.63 -4.47 -12.13
N ALA A 57 -0.54 -5.23 -12.11
CA ALA A 57 -0.21 -6.19 -13.16
C ALA A 57 -1.27 -7.30 -13.28
N ALA A 58 -1.77 -7.82 -12.15
CA ALA A 58 -2.81 -8.86 -12.19
C ALA A 58 -4.18 -8.36 -12.67
N VAL A 59 -4.50 -7.08 -12.48
CA VAL A 59 -5.79 -6.49 -12.87
C VAL A 59 -5.77 -5.97 -14.31
N TYR A 60 -4.64 -5.40 -14.74
CA TYR A 60 -4.53 -4.68 -16.02
C TYR A 60 -3.50 -5.27 -16.99
N GLY A 61 -2.74 -6.30 -16.59
CA GLY A 61 -1.62 -6.85 -17.36
C GLY A 61 -1.98 -7.97 -18.37
N ASP A 62 -3.27 -8.24 -18.61
CA ASP A 62 -3.76 -9.27 -19.53
C ASP A 62 -4.23 -8.68 -20.89
N GLU A 63 -3.55 -7.64 -21.41
CA GLU A 63 -3.76 -7.11 -22.78
C GLU A 63 -2.49 -7.25 -23.65
N SER A 64 -1.95 -8.47 -23.81
CA SER A 64 -0.88 -8.78 -24.78
C SER A 64 -1.17 -10.03 -25.59
#